data_AF-A0A5J4DVX8-F1
#
_entry.id   AF-A0A5J4DVX8-F1
#
_cell.length_a   1.000
_cell.length_b   1.000
_cell.length_c   1.000
_cell.angle_alpha   90.00
_cell.angle_beta   90.00
_cell.angle_gamma   90.00
#
_symmetry.space_group_name_H-M   'P 1'
#
loop_
_entity.id
_entity.type
_entity.pdbx_description
1 polymer ?
#
loop_
_entity_poly.entity_id
_entity_poly.type
_entity_poly.pdbx_seq_one_letter_code
_entity_poly.pdbx_strand_id
1 'polypeptide(L)'
;MRLEQELAQDWMVGSQSRKHLPKIEEEIRKQDAIFNKEQARAERANCYESLFIFGRALKRTRKCLKIHGKIEDARRKLTQLQGERETISRSRRGSRRQDDLIAALARAGCGGNYQQEARKRRGFFFPFGEDGFFGSRPPAEEREPSSILPFATYRTMCVRLCDGFYYPVSFSTLPSRFKQDASACQSNCAAPAELFVHRNPGEAVEQMVSLDGRPYSAIVNAWRYRKEFIKGCSCKQVEYSPLDSQEGGGAPVPPKGSGDLGAAPSKTPILATQNQKTNRPANSR
;
A
#
# COMPACT_ATOMS: atom_id res chain seq x y z
N MET A 1 -35.03 -4.17 -27.25
CA MET A 1 -36.27 -3.47 -26.82
C MET A 1 -36.51 -3.46 -25.31
N ARG A 2 -36.89 -4.56 -24.62
CA ARG A 2 -37.24 -4.48 -23.16
C ARG A 2 -36.05 -4.14 -22.24
N LEU A 3 -34.86 -4.70 -22.52
CA LEU A 3 -33.62 -4.43 -21.77
C LEU A 3 -33.09 -3.00 -21.93
N GLU A 4 -33.34 -2.36 -23.07
CA GLU A 4 -32.88 -0.99 -23.33
C GLU A 4 -33.74 0.04 -22.57
N GLN A 5 -35.04 -0.24 -22.44
CA GLN A 5 -35.94 0.57 -21.61
C GLN A 5 -35.58 0.49 -20.13
N GLU A 6 -35.21 -0.70 -19.63
CA GLU A 6 -34.73 -0.90 -18.26
C GLU A 6 -33.41 -0.16 -18.00
N LEU A 7 -32.47 -0.21 -18.95
CA LEU A 7 -31.21 0.53 -18.87
C LEU A 7 -31.41 2.05 -18.85
N ALA A 8 -32.34 2.58 -19.65
CA ALA A 8 -32.64 4.00 -19.70
C ALA A 8 -33.21 4.52 -18.37
N GLN A 9 -34.08 3.73 -17.73
CA GLN A 9 -34.64 4.06 -16.41
C GLN A 9 -33.56 4.07 -15.32
N ASP A 10 -32.70 3.05 -15.26
CA ASP A 10 -31.59 2.98 -14.32
C ASP A 10 -30.59 4.13 -14.49
N TRP A 11 -30.37 4.58 -15.74
CA TRP A 11 -29.51 5.71 -16.05
C TRP A 11 -30.06 7.03 -15.52
N MET A 12 -31.37 7.28 -15.69
CA MET A 12 -32.03 8.49 -15.19
C MET A 12 -31.97 8.54 -13.67
N VAL A 13 -32.31 7.45 -12.98
CA VAL A 13 -32.27 7.34 -11.51
C VAL A 13 -30.85 7.53 -10.96
N GLY A 14 -29.85 6.90 -11.60
CA GLY A 14 -28.44 7.05 -11.21
C GLY A 14 -27.89 8.46 -11.42
N SER A 15 -28.30 9.15 -12.49
CA SER A 15 -27.85 10.51 -12.80
C SER A 15 -28.41 11.57 -11.84
N GLN A 16 -29.69 11.44 -11.45
CA GLN A 16 -30.32 12.33 -10.48
C GLN A 16 -29.66 12.17 -9.11
N SER A 17 -29.49 10.93 -8.65
CA SER A 17 -28.83 10.61 -7.38
C SER A 17 -27.42 11.21 -7.27
N ARG A 18 -26.65 11.25 -8.37
CA ARG A 18 -25.31 11.88 -8.42
C ARG A 18 -25.34 13.39 -8.22
N LYS A 19 -26.39 14.09 -8.67
CA LYS A 19 -26.52 15.56 -8.51
C LYS A 19 -26.87 15.96 -7.08
N HIS A 20 -27.49 15.07 -6.30
CA HIS A 20 -27.88 15.35 -4.91
C HIS A 20 -26.78 15.11 -3.88
N LEU A 21 -25.78 14.27 -4.20
CA LEU A 21 -24.66 13.94 -3.31
C LEU A 21 -23.94 15.16 -2.68
N PRO A 22 -23.52 16.20 -3.43
CA PRO A 22 -22.83 17.35 -2.83
C PRO A 22 -23.70 18.11 -1.81
N LYS A 23 -25.02 18.16 -2.02
CA LYS A 23 -25.96 18.77 -1.06
C LYS A 23 -26.02 17.98 0.24
N ILE A 24 -26.03 16.65 0.17
CA ILE A 24 -26.01 15.77 1.35
C ILE A 24 -24.69 15.94 2.11
N GLU A 25 -23.56 16.00 1.42
CA GLU A 25 -22.25 16.22 2.04
C GLU A 25 -22.17 17.59 2.75
N GLU A 26 -22.74 18.64 2.15
CA GLU A 26 -22.87 19.95 2.78
C GLU A 26 -23.72 19.90 4.06
N GLU A 27 -24.87 19.22 4.01
CA GLU A 27 -25.75 19.08 5.18
C GLU A 27 -25.10 18.26 6.30
N ILE A 28 -24.33 17.20 5.97
CA ILE A 28 -23.54 16.45 6.96
C ILE A 28 -22.58 17.39 7.68
N ARG A 29 -21.80 18.18 6.93
CA ARG A 29 -20.84 19.13 7.51
C ARG A 29 -21.52 20.15 8.45
N LYS A 30 -22.70 20.65 8.08
CA LYS A 30 -23.46 21.57 8.93
C LYS A 30 -23.92 20.90 10.22
N GLN A 31 -24.45 19.68 10.15
CA GLN A 31 -24.92 18.96 11.34
C GLN A 31 -23.78 18.53 12.26
N ASP A 32 -22.62 18.14 11.71
CA ASP A 32 -21.42 17.83 12.49
C ASP A 32 -20.95 19.06 13.28
N ALA A 33 -20.97 20.24 12.66
CA ALA A 33 -20.64 21.49 13.36
C ALA A 33 -21.60 21.79 14.51
N ILE A 34 -22.90 21.53 14.33
CA ILE A 34 -23.92 21.71 15.39
C ILE A 34 -23.69 20.71 16.53
N PHE A 35 -23.45 19.43 16.21
CA PHE A 35 -23.16 18.39 17.18
C PHE A 35 -21.94 18.75 18.03
N ASN A 36 -20.81 19.09 17.39
CA ASN A 36 -19.58 19.46 18.08
C ASN A 36 -19.76 20.71 18.97
N LYS A 37 -20.53 21.70 18.48
CA LYS A 37 -20.82 22.92 19.25
C LYS A 37 -21.64 22.64 20.51
N GLU A 38 -22.70 21.83 20.41
CA GLU A 38 -23.55 21.49 21.56
C GLU A 38 -22.85 20.50 22.50
N GLN A 39 -22.00 19.60 21.98
CA GLN A 39 -21.14 18.75 22.80
C GLN A 39 -20.17 19.58 23.65
N ALA A 40 -19.48 20.55 23.05
CA ALA A 40 -18.60 21.47 23.78
C ALA A 40 -19.38 22.33 24.79
N ARG A 41 -20.66 22.63 24.52
CA ARG A 41 -21.55 23.32 25.48
C ARG A 41 -21.92 22.42 26.66
N ALA A 42 -22.15 21.13 26.43
CA ALA A 42 -22.44 20.16 27.49
C ALA A 42 -21.23 19.96 28.41
N GLU A 43 -20.02 19.91 27.84
CA GLU A 43 -18.76 19.80 28.59
C GLU A 43 -18.50 21.05 29.44
N ARG A 44 -18.61 22.26 28.84
CA ARG A 44 -18.48 23.53 29.58
C ARG A 44 -19.51 23.69 30.69
N ALA A 45 -20.68 23.07 30.56
CA ALA A 45 -21.73 23.08 31.59
C ALA A 45 -21.61 21.94 32.61
N ASN A 46 -20.56 21.10 32.52
CA ASN A 46 -20.36 19.91 33.36
C ASN A 46 -21.60 19.01 33.43
N CYS A 47 -22.25 18.81 32.29
CA CYS A 47 -23.48 18.02 32.18
C CYS A 47 -23.27 16.51 32.28
N TYR A 48 -22.04 16.04 32.13
CA TYR A 48 -21.67 14.63 32.29
C TYR A 48 -20.89 14.45 33.60
N GLU A 49 -21.30 13.48 34.39
CA GLU A 49 -20.62 13.05 35.60
C GLU A 49 -19.97 11.70 35.36
N SER A 50 -18.69 11.56 35.72
CA SER A 50 -17.98 10.29 35.61
C SER A 50 -18.42 9.38 36.75
N LEU A 51 -19.22 8.36 36.45
CA LEU A 51 -19.46 7.27 37.38
C LEU A 51 -18.30 6.27 37.26
N PHE A 52 -17.63 6.02 38.38
CA PHE A 52 -16.40 5.22 38.51
C PHE A 52 -16.51 3.79 37.91
N ILE A 53 -17.72 3.27 37.67
CA ILE A 53 -17.96 1.91 37.14
C ILE A 53 -18.89 1.87 35.90
N PHE A 54 -19.70 2.91 35.65
CA PHE A 54 -20.73 2.91 34.58
C PHE A 54 -20.48 3.92 33.46
N GLY A 55 -19.28 4.52 33.40
CA GLY A 55 -18.93 5.51 32.39
C GLY A 55 -19.53 6.89 32.69
N ARG A 56 -19.81 7.68 31.64
CA ARG A 56 -20.32 9.05 31.77
C ARG A 56 -21.84 9.03 31.88
N ALA A 57 -22.39 9.47 33.02
CA ALA A 57 -23.83 9.66 33.21
C ALA A 57 -24.24 11.12 33.01
N LEU A 58 -25.40 11.34 32.39
CA LEU A 58 -25.96 12.68 32.20
C LEU A 58 -26.59 13.18 33.51
N LYS A 59 -26.21 14.38 33.95
CA LYS A 59 -26.85 15.05 35.08
C LYS A 59 -28.29 15.42 34.73
N ARG A 60 -29.24 15.01 35.58
CA ARG A 60 -30.69 15.24 35.43
C ARG A 60 -31.11 16.68 35.79
N THR A 61 -30.45 17.68 35.23
CA THR A 61 -30.87 19.09 35.34
C THR A 61 -31.63 19.53 34.09
N ARG A 62 -32.61 20.44 34.21
CA ARG A 62 -33.38 20.95 33.05
C ARG A 62 -32.48 21.52 31.95
N LYS A 63 -31.35 22.15 32.31
CA LYS A 63 -30.37 22.70 31.37
C LYS A 63 -29.64 21.60 30.60
N CYS A 64 -29.14 20.58 31.30
CA CYS A 64 -28.42 19.48 30.68
C CYS A 64 -29.31 18.57 29.83
N LEU A 65 -30.56 18.36 30.25
CA LEU A 65 -31.55 17.63 29.46
C LEU A 65 -31.86 18.34 28.13
N LYS A 66 -31.96 19.67 28.12
CA LYS A 66 -32.16 20.45 26.89
C LYS A 66 -30.97 20.36 25.94
N ILE A 67 -29.75 20.43 26.45
CA ILE A 67 -28.53 20.31 25.62
C ILE A 67 -28.41 18.89 25.06
N HIS A 68 -28.65 17.88 25.90
CA HIS A 68 -28.64 16.48 25.50
C HIS A 68 -29.65 16.18 24.40
N GLY A 69 -30.87 16.74 24.49
CA GLY A 69 -31.88 16.61 23.43
C GLY A 69 -31.34 17.06 22.07
N LYS A 70 -30.66 18.21 22.02
CA LYS A 70 -30.06 18.73 20.78
C LYS A 70 -28.91 17.86 20.24
N ILE A 71 -28.10 17.29 21.13
CA ILE A 71 -27.01 16.38 20.75
C ILE A 71 -27.59 15.12 20.10
N GLU A 72 -28.63 14.54 20.71
CA GLU A 72 -29.31 13.37 20.16
C GLU A 72 -30.05 13.67 18.85
N ASP A 73 -30.67 14.85 18.73
CA ASP A 73 -31.28 15.32 17.48
C ASP A 73 -30.25 15.43 16.35
N ALA A 74 -29.12 16.08 16.62
CA ALA A 74 -28.03 16.23 15.65
C ALA A 74 -27.46 14.86 15.26
N ARG A 75 -27.26 13.96 16.23
CA ARG A 75 -26.78 12.60 15.99
C ARG A 75 -27.72 11.79 15.11
N ARG A 76 -29.04 11.82 15.40
CA ARG A 76 -30.05 11.15 14.55
C ARG A 76 -30.00 11.65 13.12
N LYS A 77 -29.90 12.96 12.94
CA LYS A 77 -29.84 13.58 11.61
C LYS A 77 -28.56 13.22 10.85
N LEU A 78 -27.42 13.14 11.55
CA LEU A 78 -26.17 12.66 10.97
C LEU A 78 -26.26 11.21 10.50
N THR A 79 -26.78 10.31 11.33
CA THR A 79 -26.99 8.90 10.94
C THR A 79 -27.90 8.78 9.72
N GLN A 80 -28.96 9.58 9.65
CA GLN A 80 -29.88 9.61 8.51
C GLN A 80 -29.15 10.05 7.22
N LEU A 81 -28.43 11.17 7.25
CA LEU A 81 -27.70 11.69 6.09
C LEU A 81 -26.56 10.77 5.66
N GLN A 82 -25.87 10.13 6.60
CA GLN A 82 -24.85 9.13 6.31
C GLN A 82 -25.45 7.89 5.63
N GLY A 83 -26.62 7.43 6.07
CA GLY A 83 -27.36 6.35 5.42
C GLY A 83 -27.75 6.69 3.99
N GLU A 84 -28.26 7.90 3.75
CA GLU A 84 -28.62 8.39 2.40
C GLU A 84 -27.39 8.53 1.48
N ARG A 85 -26.26 9.01 2.01
CA ARG A 85 -24.99 9.04 1.28
C ARG A 85 -24.56 7.63 0.89
N GLU A 86 -24.69 6.66 1.81
CA GLU A 86 -24.32 5.28 1.54
C GLU A 86 -25.22 4.60 0.51
N THR A 87 -26.53 4.86 0.50
CA THR A 87 -27.41 4.31 -0.55
C THR A 87 -27.06 4.86 -1.92
N ILE A 88 -26.80 6.17 -2.04
CA ILE A 88 -26.35 6.79 -3.29
C ILE A 88 -24.96 6.28 -3.71
N SER A 89 -24.05 6.09 -2.76
CA SER A 89 -22.72 5.51 -3.00
C SER A 89 -22.80 4.03 -3.38
N ARG A 90 -23.73 3.26 -2.81
CA ARG A 90 -24.05 1.89 -3.24
C ARG A 90 -24.68 1.88 -4.64
N SER A 91 -25.46 2.88 -5.02
CA SER A 91 -25.89 3.08 -6.41
C SER A 91 -24.73 3.40 -7.37
N ARG A 92 -23.57 3.89 -6.89
CA ARG A 92 -22.33 3.90 -7.71
C ARG A 92 -21.80 2.47 -8.00
N ARG A 93 -22.11 1.46 -7.19
CA ARG A 93 -21.89 0.04 -7.58
C ARG A 93 -22.87 -0.41 -8.66
N GLY A 94 -24.05 0.22 -8.78
CA GLY A 94 -24.93 0.09 -9.94
C GLY A 94 -24.30 0.59 -11.24
N SER A 95 -23.40 1.59 -11.16
CA SER A 95 -22.56 2.00 -12.31
C SER A 95 -21.69 0.84 -12.81
N ARG A 96 -21.14 0.00 -11.91
CA ARG A 96 -20.39 -1.19 -12.31
C ARG A 96 -21.27 -2.21 -13.02
N ARG A 97 -22.51 -2.42 -12.54
CA ARG A 97 -23.50 -3.28 -13.22
C ARG A 97 -23.87 -2.74 -14.61
N GLN A 98 -24.00 -1.42 -14.77
CA GLN A 98 -24.19 -0.79 -16.08
C GLN A 98 -22.96 -0.96 -16.98
N ASP A 99 -21.76 -0.81 -16.44
CA ASP A 99 -20.51 -1.01 -17.18
C ASP A 99 -20.36 -2.48 -17.61
N ASP A 100 -20.71 -3.43 -16.74
CA ASP A 100 -20.74 -4.86 -17.03
C ASP A 100 -21.79 -5.21 -18.12
N LEU A 101 -22.96 -4.57 -18.07
CA LEU A 101 -24.01 -4.78 -19.06
C LEU A 101 -23.64 -4.17 -20.42
N ILE A 102 -23.08 -2.96 -20.45
CA ILE A 102 -22.56 -2.33 -21.68
C ILE A 102 -21.43 -3.19 -22.26
N ALA A 103 -20.54 -3.73 -21.41
CA ALA A 103 -19.49 -4.65 -21.85
C ALA A 103 -20.03 -6.00 -22.35
N ALA A 104 -21.10 -6.52 -21.76
CA ALA A 104 -21.78 -7.73 -22.22
C ALA A 104 -22.46 -7.50 -23.57
N LEU A 105 -23.18 -6.39 -23.74
CA LEU A 105 -23.81 -5.99 -25.01
C LEU A 105 -22.78 -5.73 -26.11
N ALA A 106 -21.63 -5.11 -25.77
CA ALA A 106 -20.53 -4.89 -26.70
C ALA A 106 -19.90 -6.20 -27.19
N ARG A 107 -19.73 -7.20 -26.30
CA ARG A 107 -19.26 -8.55 -26.64
C ARG A 107 -20.29 -9.35 -27.45
N ALA A 108 -21.57 -9.19 -27.15
CA ALA A 108 -22.67 -9.82 -27.88
C ALA A 108 -22.96 -9.16 -29.25
N GLY A 109 -22.27 -8.07 -29.59
CA GLY A 109 -22.41 -7.41 -30.89
C GLY A 109 -23.72 -6.62 -31.06
N CYS A 110 -24.38 -6.22 -29.97
CA CYS A 110 -25.71 -5.57 -29.99
C CYS A 110 -25.71 -4.11 -30.49
N GLY A 111 -24.75 -3.70 -31.34
CA GLY A 111 -24.68 -2.37 -31.94
C GLY A 111 -23.33 -1.67 -31.73
N GLY A 112 -22.85 -0.97 -32.77
CA GLY A 112 -21.55 -0.27 -32.75
C GLY A 112 -21.43 0.81 -31.66
N ASN A 113 -22.55 1.39 -31.24
CA ASN A 113 -22.61 2.41 -30.20
C ASN A 113 -22.18 1.86 -28.83
N TYR A 114 -22.54 0.62 -28.49
CA TYR A 114 -22.13 -0.02 -27.24
C TYR A 114 -20.64 -0.39 -27.24
N GLN A 115 -20.10 -0.77 -28.40
CA GLN A 115 -18.67 -1.05 -28.57
C GLN A 115 -17.83 0.22 -28.40
N GLN A 116 -18.29 1.35 -28.93
CA GLN A 116 -17.64 2.65 -28.76
C GLN A 116 -17.77 3.16 -27.31
N GLU A 117 -18.93 3.01 -26.68
CA GLU A 117 -19.14 3.42 -25.28
C GLU A 117 -18.33 2.57 -24.29
N ALA A 118 -18.22 1.25 -24.51
CA ALA A 118 -17.36 0.36 -23.73
C ALA A 118 -15.87 0.75 -23.83
N ARG A 119 -15.42 1.16 -25.02
CA ARG A 119 -14.05 1.68 -25.24
C ARG A 119 -13.84 3.03 -24.55
N LYS A 120 -14.82 3.93 -24.62
CA LYS A 120 -14.79 5.27 -24.00
C LYS A 120 -14.77 5.21 -22.48
N ARG A 121 -15.58 4.34 -21.86
CA ARG A 121 -15.62 4.16 -20.39
C ARG A 121 -14.37 3.49 -19.82
N ARG A 122 -13.70 2.66 -20.62
CA ARG A 122 -12.38 2.11 -20.29
C ARG A 122 -11.26 3.16 -20.39
N GLY A 123 -11.49 4.27 -21.11
CA GLY A 123 -10.49 5.31 -21.40
C GLY A 123 -10.64 6.63 -20.64
N PHE A 124 -11.53 6.73 -19.64
CA PHE A 124 -11.76 7.99 -18.91
C PHE A 124 -11.10 7.97 -17.52
N PHE A 125 -9.81 8.33 -17.48
CA PHE A 125 -9.13 8.93 -16.32
C PHE A 125 -8.23 10.06 -16.89
N PHE A 126 -8.71 11.31 -16.85
CA PHE A 126 -8.02 12.51 -17.39
C PHE A 126 -6.87 12.99 -16.48
N PRO A 127 -6.03 13.99 -16.85
CA PRO A 127 -5.25 14.18 -18.09
C PRO A 127 -3.82 14.68 -17.78
N PHE A 128 -2.76 13.88 -17.92
CA PHE A 128 -1.38 14.35 -18.18
C PHE A 128 -0.54 13.14 -18.61
N GLY A 129 -0.08 13.13 -19.87
CA GLY A 129 1.00 12.26 -20.35
C GLY A 129 0.54 10.95 -21.00
N GLU A 130 0.43 11.01 -22.33
CA GLU A 130 0.80 10.03 -23.37
C GLU A 130 1.32 8.65 -22.91
N ASP A 131 0.84 7.60 -23.61
CA ASP A 131 1.14 6.16 -23.51
C ASP A 131 0.25 5.32 -22.58
N GLY A 132 -0.94 5.01 -23.11
CA GLY A 132 -1.98 4.20 -22.48
C GLY A 132 -1.68 2.71 -22.42
N PHE A 133 -1.78 2.13 -21.21
CA PHE A 133 -1.73 0.68 -20.99
C PHE A 133 -2.54 0.27 -19.75
N PHE A 134 -3.84 0.55 -19.72
CA PHE A 134 -4.71 0.07 -18.63
C PHE A 134 -5.92 -0.73 -19.11
N GLY A 135 -5.86 -2.01 -18.79
CA GLY A 135 -6.97 -2.93 -18.77
C GLY A 135 -6.66 -4.19 -19.57
N SER A 136 -6.49 -5.29 -18.87
CA SER A 136 -7.03 -6.61 -19.22
C SER A 136 -6.95 -7.39 -17.92
N ARG A 137 -8.10 -7.63 -17.29
CA ARG A 137 -8.21 -8.57 -16.16
C ARG A 137 -8.53 -9.93 -16.79
N PRO A 138 -7.61 -10.91 -16.81
CA PRO A 138 -7.97 -12.27 -17.15
C PRO A 138 -8.78 -12.91 -16.00
N PRO A 139 -9.50 -14.01 -16.27
CA PRO A 139 -10.28 -14.72 -15.26
C PRO A 139 -9.41 -15.24 -14.13
N ALA A 140 -10.02 -15.42 -12.96
CA ALA A 140 -9.39 -15.96 -11.77
C ALA A 140 -9.17 -17.48 -11.94
N GLU A 141 -8.01 -17.86 -12.47
CA GLU A 141 -7.44 -19.18 -12.30
C GLU A 141 -5.91 -19.02 -12.35
N GLU A 142 -5.24 -19.66 -11.39
CA GLU A 142 -3.80 -19.60 -11.12
C GLU A 142 -3.31 -18.27 -10.49
N ARG A 143 -3.22 -18.29 -9.16
CA ARG A 143 -2.60 -17.24 -8.35
C ARG A 143 -1.08 -17.33 -8.52
N GLU A 144 -0.62 -16.91 -9.68
CA GLU A 144 0.80 -16.70 -9.98
C GLU A 144 1.40 -15.74 -8.95
N PRO A 145 2.63 -16.01 -8.48
CA PRO A 145 3.28 -15.20 -7.46
C PRO A 145 3.37 -13.75 -7.94
N SER A 146 2.86 -12.86 -7.10
CA SER A 146 2.88 -11.40 -7.15
C SER A 146 3.73 -10.77 -8.26
N SER A 147 3.23 -10.80 -9.49
CA SER A 147 3.91 -10.17 -10.62
C SER A 147 3.94 -8.65 -10.40
N ILE A 148 5.13 -8.07 -10.51
CA ILE A 148 5.35 -6.62 -10.36
C ILE A 148 4.70 -5.92 -11.57
N LEU A 149 3.52 -5.36 -11.35
CA LEU A 149 2.80 -4.51 -12.29
C LEU A 149 3.47 -3.14 -12.40
N PRO A 150 3.82 -2.65 -13.60
CA PRO A 150 4.55 -1.39 -13.81
C PRO A 150 3.78 -0.15 -13.36
N PHE A 151 2.44 -0.22 -13.33
CA PHE A 151 1.58 0.92 -13.04
C PHE A 151 0.91 0.88 -11.66
N ALA A 152 1.22 -0.13 -10.85
CA ALA A 152 0.74 -0.19 -9.46
C ALA A 152 1.70 0.56 -8.55
N THR A 153 1.17 1.10 -7.46
CA THR A 153 1.97 1.65 -6.36
C THR A 153 2.35 0.55 -5.38
N TYR A 154 3.57 0.64 -4.84
CA TYR A 154 4.14 -0.37 -3.96
C TYR A 154 4.65 0.26 -2.67
N ARG A 155 4.68 -0.56 -1.63
CA ARG A 155 5.54 -0.37 -0.47
C ARG A 155 6.80 -1.20 -0.67
N THR A 156 7.94 -0.60 -0.35
CA THR A 156 9.24 -1.26 -0.41
C THR A 156 9.77 -1.45 1.01
N MET A 157 10.25 -2.66 1.28
CA MET A 157 10.70 -3.12 2.59
C MET A 157 12.11 -3.67 2.44
N CYS A 158 13.05 -3.16 3.22
CA CYS A 158 14.38 -3.74 3.30
C CYS A 158 14.35 -4.89 4.29
N VAL A 159 14.73 -6.09 3.85
CA VAL A 159 14.72 -7.32 4.66
C VAL A 159 16.15 -7.75 4.92
N ARG A 160 16.50 -7.90 6.19
CA ARG A 160 17.78 -8.45 6.63
C ARG A 160 17.74 -9.98 6.54
N LEU A 161 18.67 -10.57 5.82
CA LEU A 161 18.63 -11.99 5.46
C LEU A 161 19.04 -12.94 6.60
N CYS A 162 19.78 -12.45 7.60
CA CYS A 162 20.27 -13.28 8.68
C CYS A 162 19.20 -13.61 9.74
N ASP A 163 18.16 -12.77 9.92
CA ASP A 163 17.07 -13.00 10.89
C ASP A 163 15.66 -12.67 10.35
N GLY A 164 15.55 -12.24 9.10
CA GLY A 164 14.28 -11.86 8.47
C GLY A 164 13.70 -10.53 8.97
N PHE A 165 14.43 -9.72 9.76
CA PHE A 165 13.91 -8.42 10.17
C PHE A 165 13.66 -7.53 8.96
N TYR A 166 12.60 -6.71 8.98
CA TYR A 166 12.29 -5.80 7.90
C TYR A 166 11.91 -4.41 8.37
N TYR A 167 12.21 -3.41 7.55
CA TYR A 167 11.84 -2.01 7.76
C TYR A 167 11.46 -1.32 6.44
N PRO A 168 10.55 -0.33 6.47
CA PRO A 168 10.11 0.34 5.25
C PRO A 168 11.23 1.22 4.67
N VAL A 169 11.39 1.19 3.35
CA VAL A 169 12.21 2.13 2.58
C VAL A 169 11.32 3.22 1.98
N SER A 170 10.26 2.82 1.27
CA SER A 170 9.25 3.73 0.70
C SER A 170 7.83 3.25 0.99
N PHE A 171 6.94 4.17 1.38
CA PHE A 171 5.54 3.86 1.69
C PHE A 171 4.61 3.83 0.45
N SER A 172 5.03 4.47 -0.64
CA SER A 172 4.32 4.51 -1.92
C SER A 172 5.30 4.88 -3.02
N THR A 173 5.62 3.93 -3.90
CA THR A 173 6.56 4.15 -5.01
C THR A 173 6.18 3.31 -6.23
N LEU A 174 6.78 3.63 -7.38
CA LEU A 174 6.61 2.90 -8.63
C LEU A 174 7.78 1.94 -8.85
N PRO A 175 7.61 0.87 -9.66
CA PRO A 175 8.68 -0.08 -9.98
C PRO A 175 9.95 0.56 -10.55
N SER A 176 9.83 1.70 -11.24
CA SER A 176 10.97 2.47 -11.75
C SER A 176 11.95 2.94 -10.66
N ARG A 177 11.51 3.02 -9.40
CA ARG A 177 12.33 3.40 -8.24
C ARG A 177 12.91 2.23 -7.47
N PHE A 178 12.55 0.98 -7.79
CA PHE A 178 12.98 -0.19 -7.03
C PHE A 178 14.50 -0.35 -6.98
N LYS A 179 15.21 -0.03 -8.07
CA LYS A 179 16.67 -0.07 -8.09
C LYS A 179 17.30 0.93 -7.11
N GLN A 180 16.71 2.11 -6.99
CA GLN A 180 17.15 3.14 -6.06
C GLN A 180 16.88 2.70 -4.61
N ASP A 181 15.68 2.20 -4.34
CA ASP A 181 15.29 1.68 -3.03
C ASP A 181 16.14 0.47 -2.62
N ALA A 182 16.51 -0.40 -3.57
CA ALA A 182 17.37 -1.56 -3.32
C ALA A 182 18.79 -1.12 -2.95
N SER A 183 19.34 -0.13 -3.65
CA SER A 183 20.63 0.46 -3.30
C SER A 183 20.59 1.12 -1.92
N ALA A 184 19.52 1.85 -1.60
CA ALA A 184 19.33 2.45 -0.28
C ALA A 184 19.17 1.41 0.83
N CYS A 185 18.52 0.28 0.55
CA CYS A 185 18.42 -0.85 1.48
C CYS A 185 19.80 -1.44 1.79
N GLN A 186 20.59 -1.74 0.75
CA GLN A 186 21.90 -2.35 0.88
C GLN A 186 22.93 -1.42 1.53
N SER A 187 22.92 -0.12 1.21
CA SER A 187 23.90 0.82 1.75
C SER A 187 23.64 1.20 3.21
N ASN A 188 22.39 1.09 3.68
CA ASN A 188 22.00 1.43 5.04
C ASN A 188 22.09 0.25 6.02
N CYS A 189 22.49 -0.94 5.56
CA CYS A 189 22.58 -2.12 6.39
C CYS A 189 23.96 -2.80 6.28
N ALA A 190 24.66 -2.88 7.42
CA ALA A 190 25.90 -3.64 7.53
C ALA A 190 25.71 -5.15 7.26
N ALA A 191 24.62 -5.72 7.78
CA ALA A 191 24.23 -7.09 7.51
C ALA A 191 23.67 -7.28 6.09
N PRO A 192 23.77 -8.50 5.51
CA PRO A 192 23.18 -8.80 4.21
C PRO A 192 21.68 -8.49 4.20
N ALA A 193 21.26 -7.62 3.29
CA ALA A 193 19.88 -7.19 3.16
C ALA A 193 19.43 -7.13 1.69
N GLU A 194 18.15 -7.36 1.46
CA GLU A 194 17.53 -7.40 0.14
C GLU A 194 16.20 -6.66 0.16
N LEU A 195 15.84 -6.04 -0.98
CA LEU A 195 14.58 -5.33 -1.11
C LEU A 195 13.43 -6.28 -1.44
N PHE A 196 12.36 -6.16 -0.67
CA PHE A 196 11.08 -6.80 -0.92
C PHE A 196 10.00 -5.75 -1.17
N VAL A 197 9.01 -6.09 -1.98
CA VAL A 197 7.95 -5.18 -2.39
C VAL A 197 6.59 -5.86 -2.29
N HIS A 198 5.56 -5.08 -1.96
CA HIS A 198 4.17 -5.51 -2.04
C HIS A 198 3.29 -4.35 -2.51
N ARG A 199 2.15 -4.65 -3.15
CA ARG A 199 1.24 -3.64 -3.68
C ARG A 199 0.58 -2.86 -2.55
N ASN A 200 0.46 -1.55 -2.75
CA ASN A 200 -0.23 -0.64 -1.86
C ASN A 200 -1.18 0.24 -2.70
N PRO A 201 -2.51 0.16 -2.53
CA PRO A 201 -3.23 -0.56 -1.49
C PRO A 201 -3.48 -2.04 -1.82
N GLY A 202 -3.84 -2.84 -0.81
CA GLY A 202 -4.47 -4.16 -0.97
C GLY A 202 -3.63 -5.38 -0.62
N GLU A 203 -2.30 -5.24 -0.50
CA GLU A 203 -1.43 -6.33 -0.02
C GLU A 203 -0.76 -5.97 1.31
N ALA A 204 -0.41 -7.01 2.07
CA ALA A 204 0.29 -6.91 3.35
C ALA A 204 1.74 -7.36 3.26
N VAL A 205 2.51 -7.15 4.33
CA VAL A 205 3.93 -7.52 4.41
C VAL A 205 4.16 -9.02 4.25
N GLU A 206 3.18 -9.85 4.60
CA GLU A 206 3.23 -11.31 4.41
C GLU A 206 3.26 -11.72 2.93
N GLN A 207 2.79 -10.83 2.03
CA GLN A 207 2.67 -11.09 0.60
C GLN A 207 3.81 -10.46 -0.21
N MET A 208 4.83 -9.91 0.46
CA MET A 208 5.92 -9.26 -0.22
C MET A 208 6.83 -10.26 -0.93
N VAL A 209 7.34 -9.84 -2.08
CA VAL A 209 8.25 -10.61 -2.92
C VAL A 209 9.53 -9.82 -3.15
N SER A 210 10.65 -10.50 -3.32
CA SER A 210 11.88 -9.86 -3.78
C SER A 210 11.72 -9.38 -5.22
N LEU A 211 12.68 -8.61 -5.71
CA LEU A 211 12.69 -8.15 -7.11
C LEU A 211 12.73 -9.31 -8.11
N ASP A 212 13.26 -10.47 -7.69
CA ASP A 212 13.31 -11.71 -8.48
C ASP A 212 12.05 -12.58 -8.30
N GLY A 213 11.03 -12.08 -7.58
CA GLY A 213 9.77 -12.78 -7.36
C GLY A 213 9.78 -13.80 -6.21
N ARG A 214 10.87 -13.90 -5.45
CA ARG A 214 10.93 -14.84 -4.30
C ARG A 214 10.05 -14.32 -3.16
N PRO A 215 9.07 -15.11 -2.66
CA PRO A 215 8.24 -14.66 -1.55
C PRO A 215 9.06 -14.57 -0.26
N TYR A 216 8.73 -13.60 0.59
CA TYR A 216 9.42 -13.42 1.87
C TYR A 216 9.35 -14.66 2.76
N SER A 217 8.27 -15.42 2.70
CA SER A 217 8.12 -16.70 3.43
C SER A 217 9.11 -17.79 2.99
N ALA A 218 9.74 -17.67 1.83
CA ALA A 218 10.74 -18.63 1.34
C ALA A 218 12.16 -18.34 1.83
N ILE A 219 12.40 -17.23 2.53
CA ILE A 219 13.70 -16.97 3.16
C ILE A 219 13.86 -17.92 4.35
N VAL A 220 15.05 -18.53 4.49
CA VAL A 220 15.37 -19.48 5.57
C VAL A 220 15.05 -18.93 6.96
N ASN A 221 15.33 -17.65 7.19
CA ASN A 221 15.12 -16.98 8.48
C ASN A 221 13.87 -16.07 8.49
N ALA A 222 12.89 -16.28 7.62
CA ALA A 222 11.67 -15.48 7.61
C ALA A 222 11.01 -15.44 9.00
N TRP A 223 10.67 -14.24 9.47
CA TRP A 223 10.03 -13.97 10.77
C TRP A 223 10.84 -14.35 12.02
N ARG A 224 12.09 -14.77 11.89
CA ARG A 224 12.89 -15.25 13.02
C ARG A 224 13.12 -14.19 14.08
N TYR A 225 13.33 -12.93 13.67
CA TYR A 225 13.43 -11.76 14.55
C TYR A 225 12.25 -11.59 15.53
N ARG A 226 11.09 -12.19 15.25
CA ARG A 226 9.91 -12.13 16.13
C ARG A 226 10.04 -13.09 17.33
N LYS A 227 10.89 -14.10 17.24
CA LYS A 227 11.05 -15.16 18.25
C LYS A 227 12.32 -14.99 19.06
N GLU A 228 13.41 -14.59 18.41
CA GLU A 228 14.71 -14.46 19.05
C GLU A 228 15.55 -13.33 18.44
N PHE A 229 16.49 -12.84 19.24
CA PHE A 229 17.47 -11.86 18.81
C PHE A 229 18.79 -12.56 18.45
N ILE A 230 19.20 -12.46 17.18
CA ILE A 230 20.47 -13.03 16.72
C ILE A 230 21.59 -12.01 16.96
N LYS A 231 22.57 -12.37 17.77
CA LYS A 231 23.76 -11.53 18.00
C LYS A 231 24.56 -11.39 16.71
N GLY A 232 25.13 -10.23 16.46
CA GLY A 232 25.86 -9.97 15.22
C GLY A 232 24.98 -9.70 13.99
N CYS A 233 23.65 -9.76 14.10
CA CYS A 233 22.70 -9.40 13.03
C CYS A 233 22.18 -7.98 13.21
N SER A 234 22.89 -6.97 12.70
CA SER A 234 22.47 -5.58 12.78
C SER A 234 22.71 -4.82 11.47
N CYS A 235 21.90 -3.79 11.22
CA CYS A 235 22.21 -2.81 10.17
C CYS A 235 23.25 -1.79 10.63
N LYS A 236 23.49 -1.68 11.95
CA LYS A 236 24.55 -0.83 12.49
C LYS A 236 25.88 -1.56 12.45
N GLN A 237 26.89 -0.91 11.91
CA GLN A 237 28.23 -1.48 11.72
C GLN A 237 28.86 -2.00 13.01
N VAL A 238 28.70 -1.28 14.13
CA VAL A 238 29.28 -1.66 15.44
C VAL A 238 28.63 -2.90 16.07
N GLU A 239 27.42 -3.25 15.65
CA GLU A 239 26.66 -4.39 16.17
C GLU A 239 26.69 -5.59 15.19
N TYR A 240 27.22 -5.41 13.99
CA TYR A 240 27.28 -6.46 12.96
C TYR A 240 28.54 -7.32 13.13
N SER A 241 28.35 -8.64 13.20
CA SER A 241 29.43 -9.63 13.31
C SER A 241 29.10 -10.84 12.42
N PRO A 242 29.85 -11.08 11.33
CA PRO A 242 29.61 -12.20 10.42
C PRO A 242 29.78 -13.58 11.08
N LEU A 243 30.60 -13.70 12.11
CA LEU A 243 30.87 -14.97 12.79
C LEU A 243 29.72 -15.33 13.75
N ASP A 244 29.22 -14.36 14.50
CA ASP A 244 28.14 -14.57 15.48
C ASP A 244 26.76 -14.73 14.81
N SER A 245 26.61 -14.26 13.56
CA SER A 245 25.35 -14.33 12.79
C SER A 245 25.13 -15.67 12.06
N GLN A 246 26.17 -16.52 11.95
CA GLN A 246 26.09 -17.81 11.26
C GLN A 246 25.77 -19.00 12.18
N GLU A 247 25.87 -18.84 13.50
CA GLU A 247 25.56 -19.92 14.45
C GLU A 247 24.05 -20.26 14.52
N GLY A 248 23.23 -19.59 13.72
CA GLY A 248 21.79 -19.74 13.72
C GLY A 248 21.15 -20.47 12.52
N GLY A 249 21.78 -20.64 11.36
CA GLY A 249 21.05 -21.19 10.20
C GLY A 249 21.86 -21.24 8.90
N GLY A 250 21.83 -22.42 8.27
CA GLY A 250 22.73 -22.85 7.19
C GLY A 250 22.85 -21.90 5.98
N ALA A 251 24.08 -21.88 5.44
CA ALA A 251 24.50 -21.06 4.32
C ALA A 251 23.73 -21.36 3.01
N PRO A 252 23.55 -20.36 2.13
CA PRO A 252 23.07 -20.57 0.78
C PRO A 252 24.16 -21.20 -0.09
N VAL A 253 23.81 -22.26 -0.82
CA VAL A 253 24.66 -22.92 -1.81
C VAL A 253 24.76 -22.03 -3.07
N PRO A 254 25.96 -21.70 -3.58
CA PRO A 254 26.11 -21.00 -4.85
C PRO A 254 25.75 -21.92 -6.04
N PRO A 255 25.15 -21.40 -7.13
CA PRO A 255 24.81 -22.20 -8.30
C PRO A 255 26.08 -22.72 -8.99
N LYS A 256 26.14 -24.05 -9.19
CA LYS A 256 27.17 -24.73 -9.99
C LYS A 256 27.07 -24.27 -11.44
N GLY A 257 28.04 -23.46 -11.87
CA GLY A 257 28.36 -23.25 -13.28
C GLY A 257 29.24 -24.39 -13.78
N SER A 258 28.73 -25.13 -14.76
CA SER A 258 29.45 -26.09 -15.59
C SER A 258 30.47 -25.39 -16.48
N GLY A 259 31.72 -25.84 -16.43
CA GLY A 259 32.80 -25.42 -17.32
C GLY A 259 34.11 -26.10 -16.93
N ASP A 260 34.30 -27.30 -17.47
CA ASP A 260 35.55 -28.06 -17.35
C ASP A 260 36.54 -27.63 -18.45
N LEU A 261 37.81 -27.97 -18.20
CA LEU A 261 38.99 -28.01 -19.07
C LEU A 261 39.93 -26.79 -19.05
N GLY A 262 41.10 -27.01 -18.41
CA GLY A 262 42.36 -26.57 -19.02
C GLY A 262 43.49 -26.09 -18.11
N ALA A 263 44.30 -27.04 -17.62
CA ALA A 263 45.75 -26.96 -17.44
C ALA A 263 46.36 -25.93 -16.44
N ALA A 264 46.92 -26.48 -15.36
CA ALA A 264 48.21 -26.03 -14.78
C ALA A 264 49.33 -26.96 -15.32
N PRO A 265 50.64 -26.77 -15.04
CA PRO A 265 51.30 -25.72 -14.25
C PRO A 265 52.59 -25.16 -14.90
N SER A 266 53.17 -24.09 -14.36
CA SER A 266 54.64 -23.90 -14.33
C SER A 266 55.06 -22.81 -13.34
N LYS A 267 55.98 -23.21 -12.46
CA LYS A 267 56.74 -22.44 -11.47
C LYS A 267 57.55 -21.34 -12.20
N THR A 268 57.87 -20.19 -11.61
CA THR A 268 59.02 -19.96 -10.70
C THR A 268 58.98 -18.49 -10.22
N PRO A 269 59.43 -18.16 -9.00
CA PRO A 269 59.36 -16.80 -8.44
C PRO A 269 60.62 -15.99 -8.77
N ILE A 270 60.48 -14.67 -8.94
CA ILE A 270 61.60 -13.73 -8.87
C ILE A 270 61.27 -12.66 -7.83
N LEU A 271 62.15 -12.62 -6.82
CA LEU A 271 62.20 -11.69 -5.72
C LEU A 271 62.96 -10.42 -6.14
N ALA A 272 62.66 -9.33 -5.43
CA ALA A 272 63.43 -8.08 -5.29
C ALA A 272 63.19 -7.05 -6.41
N THR A 273 63.06 -5.74 -6.18
CA THR A 273 63.62 -4.89 -5.12
C THR A 273 62.77 -3.62 -4.96
N GLN A 274 62.76 -3.12 -3.74
CA GLN A 274 62.42 -1.78 -3.26
C GLN A 274 62.58 -0.64 -4.30
N ASN A 275 61.65 0.32 -4.29
CA ASN A 275 62.02 1.70 -3.98
C ASN A 275 60.80 2.56 -3.63
N GLN A 276 60.78 2.97 -2.36
CA GLN A 276 60.12 4.19 -1.91
C GLN A 276 60.81 5.38 -2.59
N LYS A 277 60.05 6.25 -3.24
CA LYS A 277 60.44 7.65 -3.41
C LYS A 277 59.27 8.54 -3.06
N THR A 278 59.29 8.92 -1.79
CA THR A 278 58.86 10.22 -1.28
C THR A 278 59.19 11.35 -2.26
N ASN A 279 58.23 12.24 -2.53
CA ASN A 279 58.53 13.67 -2.72
C ASN A 279 57.26 14.54 -2.64
N ARG A 280 57.06 15.11 -1.45
CA ARG A 280 56.54 16.47 -1.22
C ARG A 280 57.48 17.05 -0.15
N PRO A 281 58.09 18.23 -0.32
CA PRO A 281 57.52 19.53 0.09
C PRO A 281 57.94 20.63 -0.92
N ALA A 282 57.73 21.94 -0.85
CA ALA A 282 57.16 22.95 0.05
C ALA A 282 56.98 24.21 -0.86
N ASN A 283 55.87 24.96 -0.81
CA ASN A 283 55.66 26.16 0.03
C ASN A 283 55.84 27.50 -0.72
N SER A 284 54.99 28.46 -0.33
CA SER A 284 55.20 29.92 -0.28
C SER A 284 55.01 30.77 -1.55
N ARG A 285 53.83 31.41 -1.69
CA ARG A 285 53.56 32.82 -1.33
C ARG A 285 52.11 33.18 -1.65
#